data_AF-A0A1M6U4Y7-F1
#
_entry.id   AF-A0A1M6U4Y7-F1
#
_cell.length_a   1.000
_cell.length_b   1.000
_cell.length_c   1.000
_cell.angle_alpha   90.00
_cell.angle_beta   90.00
_cell.angle_gamma   90.00
#
_symmetry.space_group_name_H-M   'P 1'
#
loop_
_entity.id
_entity.type
_entity.pdbx_description
1 polymer ?
#
loop_
_entity_poly.entity_id
_entity_poly.type
_entity_poly.pdbx_seq_one_letter_code
_entity_poly.pdbx_strand_id
1 'polypeptide(L)'
;MGRCNYKEEELVPIVADLATGYTGYEHTSITYERAQALMEAVIYCVNEVWDQKNGNLDYRDLTQHDLKHQDAKNAGAPDLLRALPAKSEMSAREAYESGLHIVKEKASRLLELHNDLMTHFSDYGLECLWDTIRKGIPAFLLNYDVKYAPQETILTLDYPIFMSLREMTGVDAVLNYVQCVSLEQQFLGMFNEKYVIAVLKEYDTGYAGLIENVCGIVLQNTLGHMLLNKSVYATGLCAEEYKALEKILAGKTIGEIEELVDQMLQYLTKHFVENDGRLLSYLRCASRDIAVRTQSNCENHCLERVFLL
;
A
#
# COMPACT_ATOMS: atom_id res chain seq x y z
N MET A 1 13.69 4.27 -15.47
CA MET A 1 13.78 4.16 -16.94
C MET A 1 13.52 2.71 -17.32
N GLY A 2 12.31 2.21 -17.53
CA GLY A 2 11.05 2.80 -17.96
C GLY A 2 10.59 1.90 -19.10
N ARG A 3 9.53 1.11 -18.91
CA ARG A 3 9.05 0.05 -19.82
C ARG A 3 8.42 0.63 -21.11
N CYS A 4 8.89 1.80 -21.56
CA CYS A 4 8.37 2.50 -22.71
C CYS A 4 8.95 1.88 -23.97
N ASN A 5 8.08 1.32 -24.79
CA ASN A 5 8.45 0.62 -26.02
C ASN A 5 8.52 1.50 -27.27
N TYR A 6 8.32 2.81 -27.11
CA TYR A 6 8.42 3.79 -28.18
C TYR A 6 9.77 4.46 -28.14
N LYS A 7 10.29 4.81 -29.32
CA LYS A 7 11.52 5.59 -29.38
C LYS A 7 11.25 7.05 -29.05
N GLU A 8 12.28 7.77 -28.62
CA GLU A 8 12.17 9.19 -28.30
C GLU A 8 11.59 10.00 -29.48
N GLU A 9 11.96 9.66 -30.73
CA GLU A 9 11.46 10.38 -31.91
C GLU A 9 9.94 10.28 -32.09
N GLU A 10 9.31 9.26 -31.53
CA GLU A 10 7.86 9.06 -31.56
C GLU A 10 7.15 9.83 -30.43
N LEU A 11 7.84 10.11 -29.33
CA LEU A 11 7.30 10.80 -28.15
C LEU A 11 7.51 12.32 -28.22
N VAL A 12 8.61 12.78 -28.82
CA VAL A 12 8.96 14.21 -28.95
C VAL A 12 7.83 15.05 -29.58
N PRO A 13 7.12 14.61 -30.64
CA PRO A 13 5.99 15.37 -31.17
C PRO A 13 4.87 15.60 -30.14
N ILE A 14 4.61 14.60 -29.29
CA ILE A 14 3.59 14.70 -28.22
C ILE A 14 4.04 15.72 -27.17
N VAL A 15 5.31 15.68 -26.79
CA VAL A 15 5.90 16.64 -25.84
C VAL A 15 5.84 18.07 -26.39
N ALA A 16 6.11 18.26 -27.69
CA ALA A 16 6.02 19.57 -28.34
C ALA A 16 4.59 20.13 -28.31
N ASP A 17 3.59 19.28 -28.55
CA ASP A 17 2.17 19.68 -28.45
C ASP A 17 1.81 20.06 -27.01
N LEU A 18 2.27 19.30 -26.01
CA LEU A 18 2.06 19.62 -24.59
C LEU A 18 2.76 20.93 -24.19
N ALA A 19 3.98 21.18 -24.66
CA ALA A 19 4.72 22.40 -24.40
C ALA A 19 4.01 23.64 -24.97
N THR A 20 3.50 23.51 -26.21
CA THR A 20 2.74 24.57 -26.87
C THR A 20 1.45 24.86 -26.11
N GLY A 21 0.72 23.83 -25.68
CA GLY A 21 -0.48 23.99 -24.87
C GLY A 21 -0.20 24.56 -23.46
N TYR A 22 0.95 24.23 -22.87
CA TYR A 22 1.34 24.71 -21.53
C TYR A 22 1.69 26.20 -21.52
N THR A 23 2.34 26.69 -22.57
CA THR A 23 2.74 28.11 -22.72
C THR A 23 1.61 29.02 -23.21
N GLY A 24 0.38 28.49 -23.34
CA GLY A 24 -0.76 29.25 -23.84
C GLY A 24 -0.60 29.70 -25.30
N TYR A 25 0.28 29.04 -26.08
CA TYR A 25 0.67 29.47 -27.43
C TYR A 25 1.39 30.83 -27.51
N GLU A 26 1.79 31.42 -26.38
CA GLU A 26 2.41 32.76 -26.34
C GLU A 26 3.93 32.73 -26.45
N HIS A 27 4.55 31.59 -26.13
CA HIS A 27 6.00 31.42 -26.13
C HIS A 27 6.42 30.22 -26.97
N THR A 28 7.50 30.38 -27.73
CA THR A 28 8.05 29.34 -28.61
C THR A 28 9.09 28.45 -27.92
N SER A 29 9.44 28.73 -26.67
CA SER A 29 10.45 27.98 -25.92
C SER A 29 10.01 27.69 -24.49
N ILE A 30 10.46 26.54 -23.99
CA ILE A 30 10.35 26.12 -22.59
C ILE A 30 11.74 25.75 -22.08
N THR A 31 11.93 25.73 -20.76
CA THR A 31 13.20 25.28 -20.17
C THR A 31 13.41 23.79 -20.40
N TYR A 32 14.66 23.33 -20.31
CA TYR A 32 15.00 21.91 -20.44
C TYR A 32 14.30 21.08 -19.37
N GLU A 33 14.26 21.57 -18.13
CA GLU A 33 13.60 20.91 -17.02
C GLU A 33 12.10 20.74 -17.29
N ARG A 34 11.45 21.74 -17.91
CA ARG A 34 10.04 21.63 -18.28
C ARG A 34 9.82 20.63 -19.41
N ALA A 35 10.71 20.60 -20.41
CA ALA A 35 10.63 19.61 -21.48
C ALA A 35 10.79 18.19 -20.95
N GLN A 36 11.71 17.99 -20.00
CA GLN A 36 11.90 16.71 -19.31
C GLN A 36 10.66 16.31 -18.50
N ALA A 37 10.09 17.22 -17.71
CA ALA A 37 8.87 16.94 -16.95
C ALA A 37 7.69 16.54 -17.86
N LEU A 38 7.55 17.18 -19.02
CA LEU A 38 6.53 16.81 -20.01
C LEU A 38 6.82 15.47 -20.68
N MET A 39 8.09 15.14 -20.92
CA MET A 39 8.48 13.80 -21.40
C MET A 39 8.12 12.72 -20.36
N GLU A 40 8.40 12.97 -19.08
CA GLU A 40 8.02 12.07 -17.98
C GLU A 40 6.51 11.90 -17.90
N ALA A 41 5.73 12.97 -18.09
CA ALA A 41 4.27 12.93 -18.16
C ALA A 41 3.76 12.04 -19.29
N VAL A 42 4.35 12.17 -20.49
CA VAL A 42 4.02 11.31 -21.63
C VAL A 42 4.34 9.85 -21.30
N ILE A 43 5.55 9.57 -20.82
CA ILE A 43 5.98 8.21 -20.48
C ILE A 43 5.08 7.59 -19.42
N TYR A 44 4.69 8.35 -18.39
CA TYR A 44 3.78 7.91 -17.34
C TYR A 44 2.45 7.45 -17.94
N CYS A 45 1.78 8.31 -18.72
CA CYS A 45 0.51 7.95 -19.37
C CYS A 45 0.66 6.74 -20.28
N VAL A 46 1.70 6.67 -21.11
CA VAL A 46 1.88 5.54 -22.01
C VAL A 46 2.08 4.23 -21.22
N ASN A 47 2.77 4.28 -20.07
CA ASN A 47 2.96 3.11 -19.20
C ASN A 47 1.64 2.52 -18.67
N GLU A 48 0.67 3.37 -18.40
CA GLU A 48 -0.65 2.97 -17.91
C GLU A 48 -1.37 1.98 -18.84
N VAL A 49 -1.20 2.14 -20.15
CA VAL A 49 -1.80 1.25 -21.16
C VAL A 49 -1.21 -0.16 -21.08
N TRP A 50 0.10 -0.27 -20.83
CA TRP A 50 0.74 -1.57 -20.70
C TRP A 50 0.42 -2.22 -19.37
N ASP A 51 0.34 -1.45 -18.29
CA ASP A 51 -0.08 -1.97 -17.01
C ASP A 51 -1.56 -2.43 -17.06
N GLN A 52 -2.44 -1.74 -17.80
CA GLN A 52 -3.80 -2.23 -18.09
C GLN A 52 -3.83 -3.58 -18.81
N LYS A 53 -3.10 -3.70 -19.92
CA LYS A 53 -3.12 -4.90 -20.77
C LYS A 53 -2.53 -6.13 -20.09
N ASN A 54 -1.57 -5.94 -19.18
CA ASN A 54 -0.97 -7.04 -18.42
C ASN A 54 -1.81 -7.45 -17.19
N GLY A 55 -3.03 -6.93 -17.02
CA GLY A 55 -3.85 -7.18 -15.82
C GLY A 55 -3.24 -6.56 -14.56
N ASN A 56 -2.37 -5.56 -14.72
CA ASN A 56 -1.64 -4.89 -13.65
C ASN A 56 -2.39 -3.65 -13.13
N LEU A 57 -3.65 -3.46 -13.59
CA LEU A 57 -4.57 -2.45 -13.10
C LEU A 57 -5.48 -3.08 -12.06
N ASP A 58 -5.53 -2.42 -10.89
CA ASP A 58 -6.19 -2.88 -9.68
C ASP A 58 -5.54 -4.13 -9.11
N TYR A 59 -4.99 -3.99 -7.91
CA TYR A 59 -4.56 -5.13 -7.11
C TYR A 59 -3.38 -5.89 -7.74
N ARG A 60 -2.15 -5.43 -7.48
CA ARG A 60 -0.98 -6.33 -7.56
C ARG A 60 -1.37 -7.59 -6.78
N ASP A 61 -1.45 -8.68 -7.52
CA ASP A 61 -1.65 -10.03 -7.04
C ASP A 61 -0.68 -10.26 -5.86
N LEU A 62 -1.19 -10.15 -4.63
CA LEU A 62 -0.49 -10.35 -3.36
C LEU A 62 -0.01 -11.80 -3.18
N THR A 63 -0.02 -12.56 -4.27
CA THR A 63 0.39 -13.95 -4.36
C THR A 63 1.79 -14.11 -4.96
N GLN A 64 2.40 -13.12 -5.64
CA GLN A 64 3.61 -13.42 -6.43
C GLN A 64 4.89 -12.63 -6.14
N HIS A 65 4.85 -11.44 -5.54
CA HIS A 65 6.08 -10.66 -5.42
C HIS A 65 6.81 -10.73 -4.07
N ASP A 66 6.10 -11.06 -2.98
CA ASP A 66 6.69 -11.14 -1.63
C ASP A 66 6.96 -12.57 -1.15
N LEU A 67 6.51 -13.60 -1.87
CA LEU A 67 6.81 -15.01 -1.55
C LEU A 67 8.21 -15.46 -1.99
N LYS A 68 9.02 -14.61 -2.63
CA LYS A 68 10.41 -14.94 -3.02
C LYS A 68 11.41 -14.55 -1.94
N HIS A 69 11.22 -15.03 -0.72
CA HIS A 69 12.28 -15.10 0.30
C HIS A 69 12.32 -16.45 1.03
N GLN A 70 11.96 -17.52 0.33
CA GLN A 70 12.37 -18.88 0.68
C GLN A 70 13.03 -19.50 -0.56
N ASP A 71 14.16 -20.19 -0.33
CA ASP A 71 14.98 -20.91 -1.32
C ASP A 71 15.99 -20.12 -2.15
N ALA A 72 16.86 -19.37 -1.47
CA ALA A 72 18.23 -19.16 -1.96
C ALA A 72 19.07 -20.44 -1.74
N LYS A 73 18.81 -21.50 -2.49
CA LYS A 73 19.75 -22.61 -2.71
C LYS A 73 19.35 -23.38 -3.97
N ASN A 74 20.19 -23.24 -4.99
CA ASN A 74 20.23 -23.99 -6.26
C ASN A 74 19.15 -23.66 -7.31
N ALA A 75 19.32 -22.55 -8.01
CA ALA A 75 19.00 -22.46 -9.43
C ALA A 75 19.96 -21.45 -10.08
N GLY A 76 20.53 -21.82 -11.23
CA GLY A 76 21.43 -20.95 -12.00
C GLY A 76 20.74 -19.62 -12.33
N ALA A 77 21.57 -18.59 -12.51
CA ALA A 77 21.15 -17.24 -12.86
C ALA A 77 19.96 -17.25 -13.84
N PRO A 78 18.78 -16.73 -13.45
CA PRO A 78 17.74 -16.44 -14.42
C PRO A 78 18.24 -15.26 -15.25
N ASP A 79 18.48 -15.54 -16.53
CA ASP A 79 18.86 -14.59 -17.54
C ASP A 79 17.88 -13.39 -17.52
N LEU A 80 18.33 -12.27 -16.93
CA LEU A 80 17.61 -10.99 -16.83
C LEU A 80 17.64 -10.26 -18.19
N LEU A 81 17.29 -10.98 -19.26
CA LEU A 81 16.89 -10.38 -20.53
C LEU A 81 15.36 -10.30 -20.50
N ARG A 82 14.87 -9.23 -19.85
CA ARG A 82 13.49 -8.79 -19.96
C ARG A 82 13.24 -8.50 -21.45
N ALA A 83 12.64 -9.45 -22.16
CA ALA A 83 12.33 -9.31 -23.56
C ALA A 83 11.57 -7.99 -23.78
N LEU A 84 12.12 -7.12 -24.63
CA LEU A 84 11.43 -5.94 -25.13
C LEU A 84 10.07 -6.42 -25.69
N PRO A 85 8.92 -5.90 -25.23
CA PRO A 85 7.65 -6.33 -25.78
C PRO A 85 7.65 -6.13 -27.29
N ALA A 86 6.96 -7.04 -28.01
CA ALA A 86 6.76 -6.92 -29.44
C ALA A 86 6.24 -5.53 -29.80
N LYS A 87 6.62 -5.04 -30.99
CA LYS A 87 6.26 -3.70 -31.51
C LYS A 87 4.79 -3.39 -31.21
N SER A 88 4.54 -2.32 -30.46
CA SER A 88 3.19 -1.95 -30.02
C SER A 88 2.26 -1.83 -31.23
N GLU A 89 1.08 -2.44 -31.16
CA GLU A 89 0.05 -2.33 -32.22
C GLU A 89 -0.49 -0.90 -32.36
N MET A 90 -0.34 -0.08 -31.32
CA MET A 90 -0.81 1.31 -31.27
C MET A 90 0.34 2.28 -31.53
N SER A 91 0.06 3.43 -32.14
CA SER A 91 1.02 4.53 -32.23
C SER A 91 1.31 5.14 -30.86
N ALA A 92 2.45 5.83 -30.73
CA ALA A 92 2.82 6.51 -29.48
C ALA A 92 1.76 7.53 -29.02
N ARG A 93 1.12 8.23 -29.97
CA ARG A 93 0.05 9.20 -29.68
C ARG A 93 -1.22 8.52 -29.19
N GLU A 94 -1.67 7.46 -29.84
CA GLU A 94 -2.84 6.70 -29.38
C GLU A 94 -2.60 6.09 -27.99
N ALA A 95 -1.39 5.58 -27.73
CA ALA A 95 -1.04 5.05 -26.42
C ALA A 95 -1.00 6.14 -25.34
N TYR A 96 -0.47 7.33 -25.65
CA TYR A 96 -0.51 8.48 -24.74
C TYR A 96 -1.95 8.92 -24.42
N GLU A 97 -2.80 9.05 -25.44
CA GLU A 97 -4.19 9.49 -25.28
C GLU A 97 -5.02 8.47 -24.49
N SER A 98 -4.85 7.18 -24.77
CA SER A 98 -5.45 6.10 -23.99
C SER A 98 -4.93 6.11 -22.55
N GLY A 99 -3.63 6.29 -22.37
CA GLY A 99 -2.98 6.42 -21.08
C GLY A 99 -3.54 7.54 -20.24
N LEU A 100 -3.64 8.73 -20.82
CA LEU A 100 -4.21 9.91 -20.19
C LEU A 100 -5.67 9.68 -19.74
N HIS A 101 -6.45 8.90 -20.49
CA HIS A 101 -7.79 8.50 -20.08
C HIS A 101 -7.76 7.63 -18.81
N ILE A 102 -6.86 6.64 -18.75
CA ILE A 102 -6.70 5.76 -17.59
C ILE A 102 -6.31 6.57 -16.34
N VAL A 103 -5.37 7.51 -16.46
CA VAL A 103 -4.97 8.37 -15.33
C VAL A 103 -6.16 9.19 -14.81
N LYS A 104 -7.00 9.73 -15.71
CA LYS A 104 -8.23 10.44 -15.31
C LYS A 104 -9.22 9.53 -14.59
N GLU A 105 -9.43 8.31 -15.09
CA GLU A 105 -10.28 7.34 -14.43
C GLU A 105 -9.76 6.98 -13.04
N LYS A 106 -8.46 6.77 -12.87
CA LYS A 106 -7.83 6.53 -11.57
C LYS A 106 -8.04 7.69 -10.60
N ALA A 107 -7.93 8.94 -11.07
CA ALA A 107 -8.17 10.12 -10.25
C ALA A 107 -9.64 10.22 -9.81
N SER A 108 -10.59 9.92 -10.70
CA SER A 108 -12.02 9.84 -10.36
C SER A 108 -12.29 8.72 -9.35
N ARG A 109 -11.70 7.53 -9.54
CA ARG A 109 -11.81 6.41 -8.61
C ARG A 109 -11.22 6.73 -7.22
N LEU A 110 -10.10 7.46 -7.17
CA LEU A 110 -9.52 7.93 -5.92
C LEU A 110 -10.48 8.87 -5.18
N LEU A 111 -11.14 9.80 -5.89
CA LEU A 111 -12.14 10.69 -5.30
C LEU A 111 -13.33 9.89 -4.74
N GLU A 112 -13.87 8.94 -5.51
CA GLU A 112 -14.96 8.07 -5.07
C GLU A 112 -14.57 7.27 -3.83
N LEU A 113 -13.40 6.62 -3.87
CA LEU A 113 -12.87 5.83 -2.76
C LEU A 113 -12.62 6.67 -1.50
N HIS A 114 -12.09 7.89 -1.67
CA HIS A 114 -11.89 8.80 -0.54
C HIS A 114 -13.22 9.22 0.09
N ASN A 115 -14.22 9.59 -0.73
CA ASN A 115 -15.54 9.94 -0.22
C ASN A 115 -16.20 8.78 0.53
N ASP A 116 -16.07 7.55 0.01
CA ASP A 116 -16.56 6.34 0.66
C ASP A 116 -15.86 6.10 1.99
N LEU A 117 -14.51 6.11 2.00
CA LEU A 117 -13.69 6.01 3.20
C LEU A 117 -14.13 6.99 4.28
N MET A 118 -14.38 8.25 3.91
CA MET A 118 -14.79 9.30 4.85
C MET A 118 -16.12 9.02 5.56
N THR A 119 -16.97 8.12 5.04
CA THR A 119 -18.25 7.77 5.69
C THR A 119 -18.07 6.96 6.98
N HIS A 120 -16.97 6.21 7.08
CA HIS A 120 -16.70 5.31 8.20
C HIS A 120 -15.29 5.49 8.79
N PHE A 121 -14.59 6.57 8.40
CA PHE A 121 -13.22 6.85 8.81
C PHE A 121 -13.13 7.25 10.29
N SER A 122 -12.23 6.58 11.02
CA SER A 122 -11.70 7.05 12.30
C SER A 122 -10.18 7.14 12.24
N ASP A 123 -9.66 8.27 12.72
CA ASP A 123 -8.21 8.47 12.91
C ASP A 123 -7.69 7.88 14.24
N TYR A 124 -8.60 7.44 15.12
CA TYR A 124 -8.28 6.90 16.45
C TYR A 124 -7.44 7.84 17.33
N GLY A 125 -7.34 9.13 16.99
CA GLY A 125 -6.50 10.12 17.66
C GLY A 125 -5.06 10.24 17.13
N LEU A 126 -4.69 9.58 16.02
CA LEU A 126 -3.38 9.76 15.39
C LEU A 126 -3.37 10.99 14.47
N GLU A 127 -2.41 11.89 14.73
CA GLU A 127 -2.26 13.14 13.98
C GLU A 127 -1.87 12.87 12.51
N CYS A 128 -0.92 11.97 12.26
CA CYS A 128 -0.41 11.69 10.91
C CYS A 128 -1.47 11.06 9.99
N LEU A 129 -2.30 10.16 10.52
CA LEU A 129 -3.41 9.53 9.80
C LEU A 129 -4.50 10.55 9.51
N TRP A 130 -4.86 11.36 10.50
CA TRP A 130 -5.83 12.44 10.34
C TRP A 130 -5.39 13.46 9.29
N ASP A 131 -4.14 13.97 9.38
CA ASP A 131 -3.60 14.96 8.45
C ASP A 131 -3.53 14.40 7.03
N THR A 132 -3.02 13.19 6.85
CA THR A 132 -2.87 12.58 5.53
C THR A 132 -4.24 12.39 4.87
N ILE A 133 -5.21 11.79 5.55
CA ILE A 133 -6.51 11.43 4.95
C ILE A 133 -7.46 12.63 4.83
N ARG A 134 -7.50 13.53 5.82
CA ARG A 134 -8.46 14.65 5.81
C ARG A 134 -7.92 15.93 5.16
N LYS A 135 -6.60 16.11 5.08
CA LYS A 135 -6.00 17.28 4.41
C LYS A 135 -5.21 16.89 3.18
N GLY A 136 -4.31 15.91 3.30
CA GLY A 136 -3.40 15.50 2.25
C GLY A 136 -4.11 15.01 0.99
N ILE A 137 -4.99 14.00 1.12
CA ILE A 137 -5.71 13.44 -0.02
C ILE A 137 -6.61 14.48 -0.72
N PRO A 138 -7.42 15.30 -0.02
CA PRO A 138 -8.18 16.37 -0.67
C PRO A 138 -7.29 17.41 -1.37
N ALA A 139 -6.15 17.78 -0.78
CA ALA A 139 -5.22 18.72 -1.39
C ALA A 139 -4.58 18.14 -2.66
N PHE A 140 -4.24 16.85 -2.66
CA PHE A 140 -3.81 16.14 -3.85
C PHE A 140 -4.88 16.20 -4.95
N LEU A 141 -6.11 15.76 -4.65
CA LEU A 141 -7.21 15.73 -5.62
C LEU A 141 -7.51 17.11 -6.23
N LEU A 142 -7.37 18.18 -5.45
CA LEU A 142 -7.60 19.55 -5.92
C LEU A 142 -6.49 20.07 -6.86
N ASN A 143 -5.23 19.72 -6.58
CA ASN A 143 -4.07 20.32 -7.25
C ASN A 143 -3.39 19.38 -8.26
N TYR A 144 -3.85 18.12 -8.37
CA TYR A 144 -3.23 17.13 -9.23
C TYR A 144 -3.46 17.44 -10.73
N ASP A 145 -2.36 17.69 -11.44
CA ASP A 145 -2.38 17.99 -12.87
C ASP A 145 -2.23 16.71 -13.70
N VAL A 146 -3.38 16.09 -14.00
CA VAL A 146 -3.47 14.86 -14.80
C VAL A 146 -2.85 15.00 -16.18
N LYS A 147 -2.73 16.22 -16.73
CA LYS A 147 -2.30 16.42 -18.13
C LYS A 147 -0.82 16.73 -18.25
N TYR A 148 -0.30 17.62 -17.40
CA TYR A 148 1.06 18.14 -17.53
C TYR A 148 2.02 17.63 -16.46
N ALA A 149 1.51 17.02 -15.37
CA ALA A 149 2.34 16.42 -14.33
C ALA A 149 1.69 15.17 -13.68
N PRO A 150 1.17 14.20 -14.46
CA PRO A 150 0.52 13.00 -13.91
C PRO A 150 1.46 12.11 -13.09
N GLN A 151 2.78 12.20 -13.29
CA GLN A 151 3.76 11.47 -12.50
C GLN A 151 4.00 12.08 -11.10
N GLU A 152 3.52 13.30 -10.83
CA GLU A 152 3.80 13.98 -9.56
C GLU A 152 2.81 13.58 -8.48
N THR A 153 3.33 13.01 -7.38
CA THR A 153 2.50 12.62 -6.22
C THR A 153 2.09 13.81 -5.36
N ILE A 154 2.85 14.92 -5.35
CA ILE A 154 2.58 16.19 -4.61
C ILE A 154 2.10 16.06 -3.14
N LEU A 155 2.30 14.90 -2.50
CA LEU A 155 1.78 14.56 -1.18
C LEU A 155 2.81 13.70 -0.43
N THR A 156 3.03 14.03 0.85
CA THR A 156 3.79 13.21 1.79
C THR A 156 2.81 12.24 2.45
N LEU A 157 2.97 10.94 2.16
CA LEU A 157 2.13 9.87 2.69
C LEU A 157 2.64 9.48 4.08
N ASP A 158 2.42 10.35 5.07
CA ASP A 158 3.14 10.31 6.34
C ASP A 158 2.71 9.15 7.26
N TYR A 159 1.46 8.68 7.14
CA TYR A 159 1.02 7.48 7.86
C TYR A 159 1.48 6.20 7.12
N PRO A 160 2.22 5.27 7.77
CA PRO A 160 2.77 4.10 7.10
C PRO A 160 1.70 3.02 6.85
N ILE A 161 1.86 2.27 5.75
CA ILE A 161 1.04 1.10 5.39
C ILE A 161 1.94 -0.14 5.22
N PHE A 162 1.38 -1.35 5.23
CA PHE A 162 2.17 -2.58 5.06
C PHE A 162 2.73 -2.75 3.65
N MET A 163 2.03 -2.22 2.64
CA MET A 163 2.40 -2.39 1.24
C MET A 163 3.50 -1.40 0.84
N SER A 164 4.50 -1.91 0.10
CA SER A 164 5.55 -1.06 -0.48
C SER A 164 5.05 -0.31 -1.72
N LEU A 165 5.06 1.03 -1.64
CA LEU A 165 4.71 1.93 -2.75
C LEU A 165 5.92 2.43 -3.55
N ARG A 166 7.13 1.88 -3.32
CA ARG A 166 8.41 2.44 -3.83
C ARG A 166 8.49 2.61 -5.35
N GLU A 167 7.68 1.86 -6.11
CA GLU A 167 7.66 1.89 -7.57
C GLU A 167 6.48 2.67 -8.14
N MET A 168 5.64 3.26 -7.29
CA MET A 168 4.43 3.97 -7.67
C MET A 168 4.63 5.47 -7.51
N THR A 169 4.02 6.24 -8.40
CA THR A 169 4.07 7.70 -8.42
C THR A 169 2.73 8.25 -8.87
N GLY A 170 2.51 9.55 -8.73
CA GLY A 170 1.27 10.18 -9.18
C GLY A 170 0.03 9.59 -8.52
N VAL A 171 -1.06 9.51 -9.30
CA VAL A 171 -2.32 8.94 -8.82
C VAL A 171 -2.23 7.47 -8.44
N ASP A 172 -1.30 6.69 -9.01
CA ASP A 172 -1.15 5.28 -8.63
C ASP A 172 -0.74 5.11 -7.18
N ALA A 173 0.25 5.90 -6.73
CA ALA A 173 0.72 5.84 -5.36
C ALA A 173 -0.42 6.20 -4.40
N VAL A 174 -1.15 7.28 -4.69
CA VAL A 174 -2.21 7.79 -3.82
C VAL A 174 -3.43 6.87 -3.82
N LEU A 175 -3.84 6.35 -4.97
CA LEU A 175 -4.96 5.41 -5.09
C LEU A 175 -4.69 4.12 -4.30
N ASN A 176 -3.53 3.48 -4.52
CA ASN A 176 -3.18 2.27 -3.79
C ASN A 176 -3.02 2.52 -2.28
N TYR A 177 -2.49 3.70 -1.91
CA TYR A 177 -2.38 4.10 -0.52
C TYR A 177 -3.75 4.18 0.17
N VAL A 178 -4.70 4.91 -0.43
CA VAL A 178 -6.05 5.05 0.13
C VAL A 178 -6.78 3.71 0.15
N GLN A 179 -6.57 2.84 -0.85
CA GLN A 179 -7.10 1.47 -0.83
C GLN A 179 -6.59 0.68 0.39
N CYS A 180 -5.29 0.77 0.70
CA CYS A 180 -4.72 0.12 1.88
C CYS A 180 -5.34 0.66 3.17
N VAL A 181 -5.45 1.98 3.31
CA VAL A 181 -6.08 2.59 4.48
C VAL A 181 -7.55 2.19 4.60
N SER A 182 -8.30 2.07 3.50
CA SER A 182 -9.68 1.56 3.53
C SER A 182 -9.75 0.12 4.05
N LEU A 183 -8.82 -0.75 3.65
CA LEU A 183 -8.75 -2.13 4.18
C LEU A 183 -8.43 -2.14 5.67
N GLU A 184 -7.55 -1.26 6.14
CA GLU A 184 -7.27 -1.11 7.56
C GLU A 184 -8.49 -0.67 8.34
N GLN A 185 -9.24 0.32 7.85
CA GLN A 185 -10.46 0.80 8.50
C GLN A 185 -11.53 -0.28 8.56
N GLN A 186 -11.61 -1.17 7.57
CA GLN A 186 -12.50 -2.35 7.62
C GLN A 186 -12.10 -3.32 8.75
N PHE A 187 -10.81 -3.60 8.90
CA PHE A 187 -10.32 -4.46 9.99
C PHE A 187 -10.51 -3.81 11.36
N LEU A 188 -10.07 -2.55 11.52
CA LEU A 188 -10.16 -1.82 12.78
C LEU A 188 -11.63 -1.57 13.17
N GLY A 189 -12.52 -1.41 12.19
CA GLY A 189 -13.97 -1.29 12.38
C GLY A 189 -14.65 -2.53 12.96
N MET A 190 -13.98 -3.69 13.02
CA MET A 190 -14.46 -4.84 13.80
C MET A 190 -14.54 -4.54 15.30
N PHE A 191 -13.69 -3.65 15.77
CA PHE A 191 -13.53 -3.34 17.17
C PHE A 191 -14.25 -2.05 17.53
N ASN A 192 -14.61 -1.92 18.81
CA ASN A 192 -15.05 -0.63 19.31
C ASN A 192 -13.88 0.37 19.25
N GLU A 193 -14.13 1.59 18.81
CA GLU A 193 -13.12 2.66 18.74
C GLU A 193 -12.38 2.87 20.08
N LYS A 194 -13.08 2.76 21.21
CA LYS A 194 -12.47 2.88 22.55
C LYS A 194 -11.50 1.74 22.85
N TYR A 195 -11.74 0.54 22.31
CA TYR A 195 -10.82 -0.58 22.45
C TYR A 195 -9.54 -0.32 21.65
N VAL A 196 -9.66 0.11 20.40
CA VAL A 196 -8.50 0.46 19.56
C VAL A 196 -7.65 1.53 20.24
N ILE A 197 -8.28 2.59 20.74
CA ILE A 197 -7.60 3.66 21.49
C ILE A 197 -6.93 3.14 22.77
N ALA A 198 -7.56 2.19 23.48
CA ALA A 198 -6.97 1.61 24.68
C ALA A 198 -5.71 0.80 24.37
N VAL A 199 -5.73 -0.03 23.31
CA VAL A 199 -4.56 -0.78 22.83
C VAL A 199 -3.44 0.19 22.45
N LEU A 200 -3.74 1.27 21.73
CA LEU A 200 -2.75 2.27 21.34
C LEU A 200 -2.13 3.01 22.53
N LYS A 201 -2.93 3.35 23.56
CA LYS A 201 -2.42 3.98 24.79
C LYS A 201 -1.55 3.06 25.62
N GLU A 202 -1.84 1.76 25.62
CA GLU A 202 -1.00 0.77 26.27
C GLU A 202 0.32 0.58 25.51
N TYR A 203 0.28 0.68 24.18
CA TYR A 203 1.48 0.66 23.34
C TYR A 203 2.40 1.86 23.61
N ASP A 204 1.84 3.08 23.59
CA ASP A 204 2.58 4.31 23.87
C ASP A 204 1.67 5.39 24.49
N THR A 205 2.09 5.98 25.59
CA THR A 205 1.33 7.07 26.25
C THR A 205 1.19 8.33 25.39
N GLY A 206 2.12 8.56 24.45
CA GLY A 206 2.14 9.61 23.45
C GLY A 206 1.72 9.14 22.06
N TYR A 207 0.88 8.10 21.96
CA TYR A 207 0.54 7.46 20.69
C TYR A 207 0.01 8.40 19.58
N ALA A 208 -0.57 9.55 19.94
CA ALA A 208 -1.12 10.52 18.99
C ALA A 208 -0.08 11.01 17.96
N GLY A 209 1.20 11.09 18.38
CA GLY A 209 2.32 11.49 17.53
C GLY A 209 3.09 10.32 16.89
N LEU A 210 2.61 9.08 17.02
CA LEU A 210 3.28 7.93 16.42
C LEU A 210 3.21 7.97 14.89
N ILE A 211 4.32 7.58 14.28
CA ILE A 211 4.41 7.29 12.84
C ILE A 211 4.50 5.77 12.70
N GLU A 212 3.48 5.08 13.23
CA GLU A 212 3.33 3.63 13.16
C GLU A 212 1.95 3.27 12.61
N ASN A 213 1.87 2.09 12.00
CA ASN A 213 0.63 1.60 11.44
C ASN A 213 -0.29 1.08 12.56
N VAL A 214 -1.46 1.70 12.73
CA VAL A 214 -2.44 1.36 13.78
C VAL A 214 -2.96 -0.07 13.60
N CYS A 215 -3.25 -0.45 12.35
CA CYS A 215 -3.69 -1.79 12.02
C CYS A 215 -2.66 -2.84 12.46
N GLY A 216 -1.35 -2.55 12.34
CA GLY A 216 -0.28 -3.45 12.76
C GLY A 216 -0.27 -3.72 14.26
N ILE A 217 -0.39 -2.66 15.06
CA ILE A 217 -0.42 -2.75 16.53
C ILE A 217 -1.63 -3.56 16.99
N VAL A 218 -2.83 -3.23 16.47
CA VAL A 218 -4.07 -3.92 16.85
C VAL A 218 -4.11 -5.36 16.33
N LEU A 219 -3.63 -5.61 15.12
CA LEU A 219 -3.55 -6.95 14.55
C LEU A 219 -2.65 -7.84 15.39
N GLN A 220 -1.45 -7.36 15.74
CA GLN A 220 -0.51 -8.12 16.57
C GLN A 220 -1.15 -8.50 17.90
N ASN A 221 -1.87 -7.57 18.53
CA ASN A 221 -2.59 -7.88 19.76
C ASN A 221 -3.69 -8.94 19.58
N THR A 222 -4.47 -8.79 18.52
CA THR A 222 -5.57 -9.72 18.16
C THR A 222 -5.06 -11.14 18.02
N LEU A 223 -3.90 -11.33 17.36
CA LEU A 223 -3.29 -12.64 17.17
C LEU A 223 -2.88 -13.29 18.50
N GLY A 224 -2.46 -12.51 19.50
CA GLY A 224 -2.16 -13.01 20.84
C GLY A 224 -3.38 -13.65 21.52
N HIS A 225 -4.53 -12.98 21.45
CA HIS A 225 -5.79 -13.54 21.96
C HIS A 225 -6.21 -14.80 21.20
N MET A 226 -6.05 -14.82 19.87
CA MET A 226 -6.39 -15.97 19.03
C MET A 226 -5.54 -17.21 19.34
N LEU A 227 -4.23 -17.04 19.58
CA LEU A 227 -3.33 -18.14 19.97
C LEU A 227 -3.77 -18.82 21.27
N LEU A 228 -4.43 -18.09 22.17
CA LEU A 228 -4.97 -18.60 23.43
C LEU A 228 -6.43 -19.05 23.33
N ASN A 229 -7.03 -19.04 22.15
CA ASN A 229 -8.47 -19.24 21.93
C ASN A 229 -9.36 -18.31 22.79
N LYS A 230 -8.87 -17.10 23.09
CA LYS A 230 -9.66 -16.05 23.73
C LYS A 230 -10.47 -15.31 22.69
N SER A 231 -11.54 -14.67 23.15
CA SER A 231 -12.26 -13.70 22.31
C SER A 231 -11.32 -12.58 21.88
N VAL A 232 -11.39 -12.18 20.61
CA VAL A 232 -10.67 -11.01 20.09
C VAL A 232 -11.12 -9.68 20.74
N TYR A 233 -12.25 -9.69 21.46
CA TYR A 233 -12.74 -8.56 22.24
C TYR A 233 -12.34 -8.62 23.73
N ALA A 234 -11.54 -9.61 24.12
CA ALA A 234 -11.03 -9.71 25.48
C ALA A 234 -10.06 -8.56 25.77
N THR A 235 -9.96 -8.20 27.04
CA THR A 235 -8.94 -7.29 27.56
C THR A 235 -8.02 -8.09 28.45
N GLY A 236 -6.72 -7.86 28.38
CA GLY A 236 -5.81 -8.50 29.29
C GLY A 236 -5.28 -9.83 28.75
N LEU A 237 -3.98 -10.03 28.89
CA LEU A 237 -3.36 -11.31 29.15
C LEU A 237 -2.83 -11.33 30.59
N CYS A 238 -3.21 -12.33 31.37
CA CYS A 238 -2.64 -12.53 32.70
C CYS A 238 -1.26 -13.21 32.62
N ALA A 239 -0.52 -13.23 33.73
CA ALA A 239 0.82 -13.81 33.76
C ALA A 239 0.85 -15.29 33.35
N GLU A 240 -0.20 -16.06 33.65
CA GLU A 240 -0.36 -17.45 33.22
C GLU A 240 -0.59 -17.57 31.71
N GLU A 241 -1.29 -16.62 31.11
CA GLU A 241 -1.58 -16.56 29.68
C GLU A 241 -0.33 -16.17 28.88
N TYR A 242 0.50 -15.25 29.37
CA TYR A 242 1.81 -14.99 28.78
C TYR A 242 2.71 -16.22 28.81
N LYS A 243 2.76 -16.97 29.93
CA LYS A 243 3.50 -18.24 30.00
C LYS A 243 2.95 -19.30 29.03
N ALA A 244 1.63 -19.32 28.83
CA ALA A 244 1.01 -20.21 27.85
C ALA A 244 1.41 -19.83 26.41
N LEU A 245 1.43 -18.54 26.08
CA LEU A 245 1.94 -18.04 24.79
C LEU A 245 3.40 -18.37 24.57
N GLU A 246 4.27 -18.11 25.57
CA GLU A 246 5.68 -18.49 25.50
C GLU A 246 5.83 -19.98 25.19
N LYS A 247 5.03 -20.84 25.84
CA LYS A 247 5.06 -22.28 25.59
C LYS A 247 4.60 -22.66 24.17
N ILE A 248 3.60 -21.95 23.62
CA ILE A 248 3.12 -22.17 22.25
C ILE A 248 4.19 -21.75 21.23
N LEU A 249 4.89 -20.64 21.51
CA LEU A 249 5.85 -20.02 20.59
C LEU A 249 7.28 -20.57 20.74
N ALA A 250 7.60 -21.16 21.90
CA ALA A 250 8.94 -21.65 22.21
C ALA A 250 9.43 -22.69 21.18
N GLY A 251 10.64 -22.45 20.67
CA GLY A 251 11.30 -23.34 19.71
C GLY A 251 10.78 -23.24 18.28
N LYS A 252 9.82 -22.36 17.99
CA LYS A 252 9.36 -22.12 16.62
C LYS A 252 10.31 -21.20 15.86
N THR A 253 10.49 -21.52 14.59
CA THR A 253 11.15 -20.67 13.60
C THR A 253 10.24 -19.52 13.16
N ILE A 254 10.81 -18.48 12.56
CA ILE A 254 10.04 -17.37 11.96
C ILE A 254 9.01 -17.92 10.96
N GLY A 255 9.39 -18.87 10.11
CA GLY A 255 8.49 -19.47 9.11
C GLY A 255 7.29 -20.20 9.76
N GLU A 256 7.52 -20.95 10.84
CA GLU A 256 6.42 -21.61 11.57
C GLU A 256 5.49 -20.61 12.26
N ILE A 257 6.02 -19.47 12.73
CA ILE A 257 5.19 -18.39 13.29
C ILE A 257 4.41 -17.68 12.16
N GLU A 258 5.04 -17.42 11.00
CA GLU A 258 4.35 -16.88 9.82
C GLU A 258 3.19 -17.78 9.38
N GLU A 259 3.37 -19.10 9.37
CA GLU A 259 2.29 -20.05 9.06
C GLU A 259 1.16 -20.01 10.08
N LEU A 260 1.47 -19.88 11.38
CA LEU A 260 0.44 -19.70 12.42
C LEU A 260 -0.33 -18.39 12.23
N VAL A 261 0.38 -17.30 11.95
CA VAL A 261 -0.22 -16.00 11.66
C VAL A 261 -1.12 -16.11 10.44
N ASP A 262 -0.67 -16.76 9.35
CA ASP A 262 -1.47 -16.93 8.14
C ASP A 262 -2.77 -17.70 8.41
N GLN A 263 -2.71 -18.79 9.18
CA GLN A 263 -3.90 -19.56 9.56
C GLN A 263 -4.89 -18.72 10.38
N MET A 264 -4.39 -17.89 11.29
CA MET A 264 -5.21 -16.98 12.08
C MET A 264 -5.83 -15.88 11.23
N LEU A 265 -5.06 -15.27 10.32
CA LEU A 265 -5.57 -14.29 9.37
C LEU A 265 -6.67 -14.88 8.49
N GLN A 266 -6.46 -16.08 7.94
CA GLN A 266 -7.49 -16.78 7.17
C GLN A 266 -8.77 -17.00 7.98
N TYR A 267 -8.66 -17.35 9.27
CA TYR A 267 -9.82 -17.51 10.14
C TYR A 267 -10.53 -16.17 10.40
N LEU A 268 -9.77 -15.12 10.72
CA LEU A 268 -10.27 -13.79 11.03
C LEU A 268 -11.02 -13.17 9.83
N THR A 269 -10.47 -13.32 8.63
CA THR A 269 -11.04 -12.72 7.42
C THR A 269 -12.20 -13.50 6.82
N LYS A 270 -12.51 -14.73 7.30
CA LYS A 270 -13.66 -15.51 6.80
C LYS A 270 -14.99 -14.78 6.92
N HIS A 271 -15.11 -13.90 7.90
CA HIS A 271 -16.33 -13.11 8.11
C HIS A 271 -16.49 -11.96 7.10
N PHE A 272 -15.45 -11.63 6.34
CA PHE A 272 -15.45 -10.57 5.32
C PHE A 272 -15.65 -11.13 3.91
N VAL A 273 -16.68 -11.95 3.73
CA VAL A 273 -16.99 -12.64 2.45
C VAL A 273 -17.13 -11.65 1.28
N GLU A 274 -17.50 -10.40 1.55
CA GLU A 274 -17.71 -9.36 0.54
C GLU A 274 -16.42 -8.72 -0.01
N ASN A 275 -15.24 -8.98 0.57
CA ASN A 275 -14.01 -8.27 0.20
C ASN A 275 -13.08 -9.04 -0.76
N ASP A 276 -13.59 -10.05 -1.48
CA ASP A 276 -12.85 -10.81 -2.51
C ASP A 276 -11.43 -11.29 -2.09
N GLY A 277 -11.19 -11.54 -0.79
CA GLY A 277 -9.87 -11.91 -0.26
C GLY A 277 -8.84 -10.78 -0.18
N ARG A 278 -9.23 -9.53 -0.46
CA ARG A 278 -8.34 -8.39 -0.46
C ARG A 278 -7.78 -8.09 0.93
N LEU A 279 -8.65 -8.00 1.94
CA LEU A 279 -8.22 -7.79 3.33
C LEU A 279 -7.20 -8.83 3.78
N LEU A 280 -7.47 -10.12 3.54
CA LEU A 280 -6.54 -11.20 3.90
C LEU A 280 -5.17 -10.97 3.28
N SER A 281 -5.17 -10.66 1.98
CA SER A 281 -3.95 -10.44 1.24
C SER A 281 -3.16 -9.24 1.76
N TYR A 282 -3.84 -8.16 2.14
CA TYR A 282 -3.20 -6.98 2.73
C TYR A 282 -2.60 -7.27 4.11
N LEU A 283 -3.35 -7.93 5.00
CA LEU A 283 -2.87 -8.26 6.34
C LEU A 283 -1.69 -9.24 6.30
N ARG A 284 -1.61 -10.11 5.29
CA ARG A 284 -0.47 -11.00 5.05
C ARG A 284 0.85 -10.27 4.85
N CYS A 285 0.84 -9.03 4.35
CA CYS A 285 2.05 -8.22 4.24
C CYS A 285 2.71 -7.98 5.61
N ALA A 286 1.94 -7.99 6.71
CA ALA A 286 2.46 -7.84 8.06
C ALA A 286 2.96 -9.14 8.69
N SER A 287 2.68 -10.32 8.10
CA SER A 287 2.94 -11.62 8.74
C SER A 287 4.40 -11.82 9.13
N ARG A 288 5.33 -11.44 8.25
CA ARG A 288 6.77 -11.60 8.48
C ARG A 288 7.27 -10.70 9.60
N ASP A 289 6.88 -9.43 9.58
CA ASP A 289 7.29 -8.47 10.61
C ASP A 289 6.71 -8.85 11.98
N ILE A 290 5.47 -9.32 12.02
CA ILE A 290 4.83 -9.85 13.23
C ILE A 290 5.59 -11.09 13.72
N ALA A 291 5.94 -12.02 12.84
CA ALA A 291 6.65 -13.24 13.20
C ALA A 291 8.04 -12.95 13.78
N VAL A 292 8.79 -12.04 13.14
CA VAL A 292 10.11 -11.58 13.63
C VAL A 292 9.99 -10.92 14.99
N ARG A 293 9.04 -9.97 15.17
CA ARG A 293 8.81 -9.30 16.46
C ARG A 293 8.41 -10.31 17.54
N THR A 294 7.54 -11.25 17.22
CA THR A 294 7.03 -12.27 18.15
C THR A 294 8.15 -13.21 18.59
N GLN A 295 8.95 -13.73 17.66
CA GLN A 295 10.09 -14.60 17.99
C GLN A 295 11.10 -13.86 18.88
N SER A 296 11.48 -12.65 18.47
CA SER A 296 12.47 -11.85 19.22
C SER A 296 12.00 -11.55 20.65
N ASN A 297 10.73 -11.20 20.86
CA ASN A 297 10.22 -10.93 22.21
C ASN A 297 9.99 -12.22 23.02
N CYS A 298 9.69 -13.36 22.38
CA CYS A 298 9.62 -14.65 23.04
C CYS A 298 10.99 -15.10 23.56
N GLU A 299 12.06 -14.89 22.80
CA GLU A 299 13.44 -15.23 23.21
C GLU A 299 13.94 -14.35 24.36
N ASN A 300 13.40 -13.15 24.49
CA ASN A 300 13.79 -12.17 25.51
C ASN A 300 12.80 -12.08 26.69
N HIS A 301 11.78 -12.95 26.77
CA HIS A 301 10.75 -12.93 27.81
C HIS A 301 10.05 -11.56 27.95
N CYS A 302 9.71 -10.93 26.82
CA CYS A 302 9.10 -9.60 26.74
C CYS A 302 7.80 -9.61 25.90
N LEU A 303 7.03 -10.70 25.92
CA LEU A 303 5.81 -10.82 25.11
C LEU A 303 4.73 -9.80 25.46
N GLU A 304 4.78 -9.22 26.66
CA GLU A 304 3.92 -8.11 27.10
C GLU A 304 4.13 -6.81 26.30
N ARG A 305 5.25 -6.69 25.56
CA ARG A 305 5.49 -5.56 24.64
C ARG A 305 4.89 -5.78 23.24
N VAL A 306 4.39 -6.99 22.99
CA VAL A 306 3.89 -7.44 21.70
C VAL A 306 2.39 -7.71 21.76
N PHE A 307 1.93 -8.40 22.80
CA PHE A 307 0.51 -8.65 23.06
C PHE A 307 0.08 -7.74 24.22
N LEU A 308 -0.69 -6.71 23.87
CA LEU A 308 -0.99 -5.54 24.70
C LEU A 308 -2.40 -5.63 25.24
N LEU A 309 -2.60 -5.23 26.49
CA LEU A 309 -3.81 -5.56 27.24
C LEU A 309 -3.93 -7.07 27.31
#